data_AF-A0A2N0HBP4-F1
#
_entry.id   AF-A0A2N0HBP4-F1
#
_cell.length_a   1.000
_cell.length_b   1.000
_cell.length_c   1.000
_cell.angle_alpha   90.00
_cell.angle_beta   90.00
_cell.angle_gamma   90.00
#
_symmetry.space_group_name_H-M   'P 1'
#
loop_
_entity.id
_entity.type
_entity.pdbx_description
1 polymer ?
#
loop_
_entity_poly.entity_id
_entity_poly.type
_entity_poly.pdbx_seq_one_letter_code
_entity_poly.pdbx_strand_id
1 'polypeptide(L)'
;MKKIRLLTLIIPLSLLIVNCSTSKKRKSDYVEVKKISYKTDVEPIIANSCTPCHIPPQGKKEPLENYDHVKANIGAILERVQLPQDSRKFMPPVNKKPALTADQISVLVKWQQQNMTE
;
A
#
# COMPACT_ATOMS: atom_id res chain seq x y z
N MET A 1 -71.21 -46.70 -35.02
CA MET A 1 -71.41 -45.24 -34.83
C MET A 1 -70.34 -44.71 -33.88
N LYS A 2 -69.94 -43.45 -34.09
CA LYS A 2 -69.01 -42.63 -33.30
C LYS A 2 -67.52 -43.00 -33.30
N LYS A 3 -66.87 -42.47 -34.33
CA LYS A 3 -65.46 -42.06 -34.38
C LYS A 3 -65.23 -41.03 -33.27
N ILE A 4 -64.27 -41.26 -32.37
CA ILE A 4 -63.71 -40.20 -31.51
C ILE A 4 -62.26 -40.03 -31.93
N ARG A 5 -62.01 -38.89 -32.57
CA ARG A 5 -60.72 -38.48 -33.09
C ARG A 5 -59.83 -38.14 -31.90
N LEU A 6 -58.79 -38.94 -31.66
CA LEU A 6 -57.71 -38.57 -30.75
C LEU A 6 -56.79 -37.57 -31.50
N LEU A 7 -57.24 -36.33 -31.56
CA LEU A 7 -56.52 -35.20 -32.14
C LEU A 7 -56.34 -34.17 -31.02
N THR A 8 -55.47 -34.51 -30.06
CA THR A 8 -55.11 -33.64 -28.94
C THR A 8 -53.66 -33.23 -29.07
N LEU A 9 -53.50 -32.10 -29.76
CA LEU A 9 -52.66 -30.96 -29.39
C LEU A 9 -51.18 -31.28 -29.07
N ILE A 10 -50.35 -31.29 -30.11
CA ILE A 10 -48.90 -31.10 -29.99
C ILE A 10 -48.67 -29.65 -29.54
N ILE A 11 -48.46 -29.46 -28.24
CA ILE A 11 -48.00 -28.21 -27.64
C ILE A 11 -46.49 -28.11 -27.93
N PRO A 12 -45.99 -27.05 -28.59
CA PRO A 12 -44.56 -26.89 -28.81
C PRO A 12 -43.91 -26.51 -27.47
N LEU A 13 -43.08 -27.41 -26.94
CA LEU A 13 -42.25 -27.24 -25.73
C LEU A 13 -41.05 -26.29 -25.95
N SER A 14 -41.13 -25.36 -26.90
CA SER A 14 -39.95 -24.73 -27.51
C SER A 14 -39.64 -23.30 -27.01
N LEU A 15 -40.26 -22.82 -25.93
CA LEU A 15 -40.19 -21.40 -25.52
C LEU A 15 -39.54 -21.09 -24.17
N LEU A 16 -38.60 -21.91 -23.68
CA LEU A 16 -37.96 -21.68 -22.36
C LEU A 16 -36.43 -21.46 -22.36
N ILE A 17 -35.86 -20.86 -23.41
CA ILE A 17 -34.44 -20.44 -23.39
C ILE A 17 -34.24 -19.06 -24.03
N VAL A 18 -34.82 -18.02 -23.42
CA VAL A 18 -34.40 -16.63 -23.69
C VAL A 18 -34.37 -15.82 -22.39
N ASN A 19 -33.41 -16.13 -21.51
CA ASN A 19 -32.93 -15.12 -20.57
C ASN A 19 -31.44 -15.37 -20.24
N CYS A 20 -30.59 -15.23 -21.26
CA CYS A 20 -29.16 -15.10 -21.06
C CYS A 20 -28.90 -13.67 -20.57
N SER A 21 -28.99 -13.45 -19.27
CA SER A 21 -28.58 -12.20 -18.65
C SER A 21 -27.07 -12.05 -18.80
N THR A 22 -26.64 -11.15 -19.68
CA THR A 22 -25.23 -10.76 -19.82
C THR A 22 -24.73 -10.29 -18.45
N SER A 23 -23.85 -11.09 -17.86
CA SER A 23 -23.15 -10.73 -16.64
C SER A 23 -22.26 -9.53 -16.97
N LYS A 24 -22.73 -8.30 -16.68
CA LYS A 24 -21.87 -7.12 -16.67
C LYS A 24 -20.67 -7.47 -15.80
N LYS A 25 -19.49 -7.61 -16.42
CA LYS A 25 -18.22 -7.76 -15.70
C LYS A 25 -18.10 -6.57 -14.76
N ARG A 26 -18.32 -6.80 -13.46
CA ARG A 26 -17.98 -5.81 -12.44
C ARG A 26 -16.49 -5.53 -12.61
N LYS A 27 -16.13 -4.26 -12.81
CA LYS A 27 -14.74 -3.84 -12.61
C LYS A 27 -14.40 -4.28 -11.19
N SER A 28 -13.45 -5.18 -11.06
CA SER A 28 -12.99 -5.64 -9.76
C SER A 28 -12.56 -4.41 -8.95
N ASP A 29 -13.00 -4.34 -7.69
CA ASP A 29 -12.52 -3.37 -6.69
C ASP A 29 -11.06 -3.68 -6.28
N TYR A 30 -10.19 -3.93 -7.26
CA TYR A 30 -8.76 -3.99 -7.01
C TYR A 30 -8.33 -2.59 -6.61
N VAL A 31 -8.07 -2.41 -5.32
CA VAL A 31 -7.38 -1.24 -4.81
C VAL A 31 -5.98 -1.25 -5.42
N GLU A 32 -5.74 -0.31 -6.34
CA GLU A 32 -4.41 -0.10 -6.89
C GLU A 32 -3.46 0.27 -5.73
N VAL A 33 -2.47 -0.59 -5.48
CA VAL A 33 -1.48 -0.34 -4.44
C VAL A 33 -0.61 0.81 -4.89
N LYS A 34 -0.74 1.97 -4.24
CA LYS A 34 0.12 3.14 -4.50
C LYS A 34 1.59 2.72 -4.40
N LYS A 35 2.34 2.99 -5.47
CA LYS A 35 3.80 2.85 -5.50
C LYS A 35 4.44 3.99 -4.71
N ILE A 36 5.36 3.65 -3.82
CA ILE A 36 6.08 4.58 -2.95
C ILE A 36 7.49 4.77 -3.53
N SER A 37 7.90 6.01 -3.79
CA SER A 37 9.25 6.31 -4.28
C SER A 37 10.08 7.03 -3.23
N TYR A 38 11.41 6.91 -3.32
CA TYR A 38 12.29 7.63 -2.43
C TYR A 38 12.11 9.14 -2.60
N LYS A 39 12.20 9.62 -3.85
CA LYS A 39 12.16 11.05 -4.15
C LYS A 39 10.87 11.72 -3.68
N THR A 40 9.72 11.08 -3.88
CA THR A 40 8.42 11.72 -3.63
C THR A 40 7.89 11.51 -2.22
N ASP A 41 8.17 10.36 -1.61
CA ASP A 41 7.51 9.96 -0.37
C ASP A 41 8.48 9.84 0.82
N VAL A 42 9.71 9.36 0.60
CA VAL A 42 10.68 9.08 1.69
C VAL A 42 11.59 10.27 1.99
N GLU A 43 12.19 10.87 0.97
CA GLU A 43 13.13 11.99 1.10
C GLU A 43 12.55 13.15 1.94
N PRO A 44 11.27 13.57 1.77
CA PRO A 44 10.70 14.61 2.62
C PRO A 44 10.62 14.23 4.10
N ILE A 45 10.42 12.94 4.43
CA ILE A 45 10.40 12.47 5.82
C ILE A 45 11.80 12.57 6.42
N ILE A 46 12.81 12.11 5.68
CA ILE A 46 14.20 12.13 6.12
C ILE A 46 14.70 13.57 6.31
N ALA A 47 14.45 14.44 5.34
CA ALA A 47 14.85 15.86 5.40
C ALA A 47 14.21 16.60 6.58
N ASN A 48 12.94 16.30 6.90
CA ASN A 48 12.23 17.00 7.97
C ASN A 48 12.50 16.42 9.37
N SER A 49 12.68 15.10 9.49
CA SER A 49 12.72 14.42 10.79
C SER A 49 14.13 14.01 11.23
N CYS A 50 15.09 13.84 10.31
CA CYS A 50 16.43 13.34 10.62
C CYS A 50 17.51 14.44 10.67
N THR A 51 17.20 15.63 10.16
CA THR A 51 18.06 16.82 10.27
C THR A 51 18.08 17.38 11.70
N PRO A 52 19.17 18.00 12.15
CA PRO A 52 20.45 18.16 11.45
C PRO A 52 21.42 16.99 11.71
N CYS A 53 21.06 16.03 12.55
CA CYS A 53 22.03 15.06 13.10
C CYS A 53 22.56 14.05 12.07
N HIS A 54 21.75 13.70 11.07
CA HIS A 54 22.07 12.70 10.05
C HIS A 54 22.40 13.27 8.67
N ILE A 55 22.33 14.61 8.50
CA ILE A 55 22.43 15.25 7.17
C ILE A 55 23.58 16.28 7.19
N PRO A 56 24.54 16.23 6.25
CA PRO A 56 25.61 17.22 6.13
C PRO A 56 25.08 18.66 5.92
N PRO A 57 25.87 19.70 6.27
CA PRO A 57 27.20 19.62 6.88
C PRO A 57 27.19 19.49 8.41
N GLN A 58 26.04 19.65 9.07
CA GLN A 58 25.95 19.56 10.54
C GLN A 58 25.84 18.12 11.05
N GLY A 59 25.50 17.17 10.16
CA GLY A 59 25.35 15.75 10.46
C GLY A 59 26.64 15.14 11.00
N LYS A 60 26.52 14.47 12.15
CA LYS A 60 27.62 13.75 12.82
C LYS A 60 27.26 12.31 13.18
N LYS A 61 26.07 11.86 12.74
CA LYS A 61 25.59 10.49 12.89
C LYS A 61 25.67 9.78 11.54
N GLU A 62 25.22 8.53 11.50
CA GLU A 62 25.12 7.76 10.26
C GLU A 62 24.47 8.63 9.16
N PRO A 63 25.15 8.86 8.03
CA PRO A 63 24.66 9.74 6.98
C PRO A 63 23.35 9.20 6.38
N LEU A 64 22.36 10.07 6.12
CA LEU A 64 21.04 9.73 5.55
C LEU A 64 20.59 10.71 4.45
N GLU A 65 21.53 11.37 3.78
CA GLU A 65 21.30 12.49 2.86
C GLU A 65 20.91 12.09 1.43
N ASN A 66 21.00 10.81 1.08
CA ASN A 66 20.67 10.32 -0.24
C ASN A 66 19.99 8.94 -0.20
N TYR A 67 19.49 8.52 -1.36
CA TYR A 67 18.79 7.27 -1.55
C TYR A 67 19.59 6.06 -1.05
N ASP A 68 20.85 5.94 -1.44
CA ASP A 68 21.69 4.79 -1.09
C ASP A 68 21.91 4.68 0.42
N HIS A 69 22.15 5.81 1.08
CA HIS A 69 22.33 5.88 2.52
C HIS A 69 21.06 5.44 3.27
N VAL A 70 19.89 5.95 2.86
CA VAL A 70 18.61 5.62 3.49
C VAL A 70 18.22 4.17 3.21
N LYS A 71 18.45 3.68 1.98
CA LYS A 71 18.24 2.29 1.57
C LYS A 71 19.09 1.32 2.38
N ALA A 72 20.39 1.59 2.51
CA ALA A 72 21.30 0.76 3.28
C ALA A 72 20.91 0.67 4.76
N ASN A 73 20.28 1.72 5.29
CA ASN A 73 19.97 1.85 6.72
C ASN A 73 18.48 1.65 7.06
N ILE A 74 17.59 1.34 6.11
CA ILE A 74 16.13 1.35 6.33
C ILE A 74 15.68 0.44 7.47
N GLY A 75 16.33 -0.72 7.65
CA GLY A 75 16.03 -1.62 8.75
C GLY A 75 16.31 -1.01 10.12
N ALA A 76 17.47 -0.38 10.28
CA ALA A 76 17.85 0.31 11.50
C ALA A 76 17.00 1.57 11.74
N ILE A 77 16.62 2.28 10.68
CA ILE A 77 15.69 3.42 10.79
C ILE A 77 14.36 2.92 11.36
N LEU A 78 13.76 1.90 10.75
CA LEU A 78 12.47 1.35 11.17
C LEU A 78 12.53 0.79 12.59
N GLU A 79 13.59 0.11 12.99
CA GLU A 79 13.77 -0.35 14.37
C GLU A 79 13.68 0.84 15.34
N ARG A 80 14.43 1.92 15.06
CA ARG A 80 14.60 3.02 16.02
C ARG A 80 13.42 3.98 16.11
N VAL A 81 12.73 4.25 15.00
CA VAL A 81 11.57 5.15 14.99
C VAL A 81 10.31 4.51 15.57
N GLN A 82 10.32 3.19 15.77
CA GLN A 82 9.21 2.43 16.35
C GLN A 82 9.47 2.05 17.82
N LEU A 83 10.61 2.42 18.39
CA LEU A 83 10.88 2.17 19.82
C LEU A 83 9.90 2.96 20.71
N PRO A 84 9.69 2.51 21.96
CA PRO A 84 9.07 3.34 22.98
C PRO A 84 9.80 4.68 23.14
N GLN A 85 9.05 5.78 23.30
CA GLN A 85 9.64 7.14 23.36
C GLN A 85 10.53 7.38 24.59
N ASP A 86 10.38 6.59 25.65
CA ASP A 86 11.25 6.59 26.83
C ASP A 86 12.59 5.85 26.59
N SER A 87 12.70 5.11 25.48
CA SER A 87 13.94 4.46 25.08
C SER A 87 15.00 5.49 24.70
N ARG A 88 16.19 5.38 25.31
CA ARG A 88 17.37 6.16 24.91
C ARG A 88 17.79 5.96 23.45
N LYS A 89 17.32 4.88 22.80
CA LYS A 89 17.61 4.59 21.40
C LYS A 89 16.53 5.11 20.44
N PHE A 90 15.38 5.58 20.94
CA PHE A 90 14.32 6.14 20.12
C PHE A 90 14.84 7.28 19.25
N MET A 91 14.40 7.30 17.99
CA MET A 91 14.76 8.35 17.03
C MET A 91 13.51 8.96 16.39
N PRO A 92 13.49 10.28 16.16
CA PRO A 92 14.48 11.24 16.66
C PRO A 92 14.42 11.36 18.20
N PRO A 93 15.49 11.83 18.87
CA PRO A 93 15.44 12.00 20.32
C PRO A 93 14.32 12.96 20.69
N VAL A 94 13.49 12.57 21.67
CA VAL A 94 12.25 13.27 22.04
C VAL A 94 12.44 14.75 22.40
N ASN A 95 13.63 15.13 22.86
CA ASN A 95 14.00 16.50 23.20
C ASN A 95 14.59 17.30 22.03
N LYS A 96 14.67 16.72 20.82
CA LYS A 96 15.22 17.36 19.62
C LYS A 96 14.17 17.55 18.54
N LYS A 97 13.36 16.52 18.26
CA LYS A 97 12.28 16.57 17.27
C LYS A 97 11.10 15.67 17.68
N PRO A 98 9.88 15.97 17.20
CA PRO A 98 8.73 15.09 17.39
C PRO A 98 8.97 13.70 16.80
N ALA A 99 8.31 12.70 17.39
CA ALA A 99 8.21 11.37 16.81
C ALA A 99 7.62 11.43 15.39
N LEU A 100 8.00 10.48 14.53
CA LEU A 100 7.31 10.29 13.26
C LEU A 100 5.84 9.91 13.52
N THR A 101 4.95 10.38 12.66
CA THR A 101 3.55 9.95 12.69
C THR A 101 3.42 8.51 12.22
N ALA A 102 2.30 7.86 12.57
CA ALA A 102 2.00 6.51 12.09
C ALA A 102 2.00 6.42 10.55
N ASP A 103 1.50 7.47 9.88
CA ASP A 103 1.48 7.54 8.41
C ASP A 103 2.89 7.65 7.82
N GLN A 104 3.79 8.42 8.44
CA GLN A 104 5.18 8.53 8.01
C GLN A 104 5.92 7.19 8.18
N ILE A 105 5.71 6.50 9.31
CA ILE A 105 6.28 5.17 9.53
C ILE A 105 5.71 4.18 8.49
N SER A 106 4.40 4.27 8.19
CA SER A 106 3.75 3.44 7.16
C SER A 106 4.37 3.63 5.78
N VAL A 107 4.73 4.88 5.41
CA VAL A 107 5.46 5.15 4.16
C VAL A 107 6.82 4.44 4.14
N LEU A 108 7.60 4.54 5.22
CA LEU A 108 8.91 3.88 5.30
C LEU A 108 8.81 2.35 5.24
N VAL A 109 7.82 1.78 5.93
CA VAL A 109 7.54 0.33 5.90
C VAL A 109 7.14 -0.13 4.50
N LYS A 110 6.19 0.58 3.86
CA LYS A 110 5.75 0.25 2.50
C LYS A 110 6.87 0.39 1.49
N TRP A 111 7.71 1.42 1.62
CA TRP A 111 8.87 1.59 0.77
C TRP A 111 9.84 0.41 0.90
N GLN A 112 10.14 -0.05 2.12
CA GLN A 112 10.95 -1.25 2.35
C GLN A 112 10.32 -2.49 1.69
N GLN A 113 9.01 -2.69 1.86
CA GLN A 113 8.27 -3.82 1.30
C GLN A 113 8.18 -3.79 -0.23
N GLN A 114 8.21 -2.60 -0.84
CA GLN A 114 8.20 -2.39 -2.29
C GLN A 114 9.60 -2.41 -2.90
N ASN A 115 10.57 -3.03 -2.22
CA ASN A 115 11.97 -3.14 -2.65
C ASN A 115 12.69 -1.79 -2.80
N MET A 116 12.26 -0.78 -2.03
CA MET A 116 12.93 0.52 -1.90
C MET A 116 13.13 1.18 -3.27
N THR A 117 12.06 1.40 -4.01
CA THR A 117 12.16 2.08 -5.31
C THR A 117 12.59 3.53 -5.14
N GLU A 118 13.50 3.98 -6.00
CA GLU A 118 13.98 5.36 -6.05
C GLU A 118 12.89 6.36 -6.43
#